data_AF-A0A9C8P1L8-F1
#
_entry.id   AF-A0A9C8P1L8-F1
#
_cell.length_a   1.000
_cell.length_b   1.000
_cell.length_c   1.000
_cell.angle_alpha   90.00
_cell.angle_beta   90.00
_cell.angle_gamma   90.00
#
_symmetry.space_group_name_H-M   'P 1'
#
loop_
_entity.id
_entity.type
_entity.pdbx_description
1 polymer ?
#
loop_
_entity_poly.entity_id
_entity_poly.type
_entity_poly.pdbx_seq_one_letter_code
_entity_poly.pdbx_strand_id
1 'polypeptide(L)'
;MGRLSWMEVCLNTCAAKDGRSKPAKHRGGAGTGHWRDGVTPWDGATSQISSRGYFLEPSYDGVPAFGGYATQQYDLAMIDRVEVLRGPAGLFQGSGQPSGTVNFVRKRAPSEAQANAALTYSSWANQWAELDVGAPLDVAGVLRGRIVISGQDREFFYDGADAQKYFFYGTLDYDITPSTTLSFYAAIQDSETSPFSGLPAYNDCRLLDLPIPHPPGPLTIRK
;
A
#
# COMPACT_ATOMS: atom_id res chain seq x y z
N MET A 1 -5.11 -22.88 -28.25
CA MET A 1 -3.89 -22.84 -27.41
C MET A 1 -3.37 -21.41 -27.39
N GLY A 2 -3.84 -20.59 -26.45
CA GLY A 2 -3.48 -19.17 -26.35
C GLY A 2 -2.51 -18.93 -25.19
N ARG A 3 -1.38 -18.29 -25.47
CA ARG A 3 -0.35 -17.91 -24.49
C ARG A 3 -0.86 -16.77 -23.60
N LEU A 4 -0.84 -16.97 -22.29
CA LEU A 4 -0.92 -15.92 -21.28
C LEU A 4 0.43 -15.19 -21.22
N SER A 5 0.42 -13.88 -21.43
CA SER A 5 1.58 -13.01 -21.25
C SER A 5 1.63 -12.54 -19.80
N TRP A 6 2.69 -12.93 -19.10
CA TRP A 6 3.09 -12.33 -17.84
C TRP A 6 3.60 -10.89 -18.11
N MET A 7 3.30 -9.94 -17.24
CA MET A 7 3.87 -8.59 -17.28
C MET A 7 4.75 -8.42 -16.04
N GLU A 8 6.07 -8.37 -16.27
CA GLU A 8 7.05 -7.92 -15.28
C GLU A 8 6.81 -6.44 -14.95
N VAL A 9 6.84 -6.12 -13.66
CA VAL A 9 6.82 -4.75 -13.15
C VAL A 9 8.25 -4.22 -13.23
N CYS A 10 8.57 -3.46 -14.29
CA CYS A 10 9.84 -2.74 -14.38
C CYS A 10 9.84 -1.52 -13.46
N LEU A 11 10.65 -1.56 -12.40
CA LEU A 11 11.13 -0.37 -11.70
C LEU A 11 12.06 0.41 -12.65
N ASN A 12 11.63 1.59 -13.10
CA ASN A 12 12.45 2.47 -13.91
C ASN A 12 13.68 2.96 -13.11
N THR A 13 14.84 2.35 -13.35
CA THR A 13 16.14 2.97 -13.11
C THR A 13 16.86 3.09 -14.45
N CYS A 14 16.84 4.29 -15.05
CA CYS A 14 17.71 4.60 -16.18
C CYS A 14 19.11 4.91 -15.63
N ALA A 15 20.01 3.94 -15.69
CA ALA A 15 21.44 4.16 -15.53
C ALA A 15 21.98 4.87 -16.79
N ALA A 16 22.39 6.13 -16.66
CA ALA A 16 23.16 6.80 -17.70
C ALA A 16 24.62 6.34 -17.64
N LYS A 17 25.07 5.61 -18.68
CA LYS A 17 26.49 5.51 -19.03
C LYS A 17 26.96 6.87 -19.51
N ASP A 18 28.13 7.28 -19.02
CA ASP A 18 28.99 8.38 -19.47
C ASP A 18 29.07 9.57 -18.48
N GLY A 19 30.13 9.53 -17.66
CA GLY A 19 30.42 10.44 -16.56
C GLY A 19 30.80 11.86 -16.98
N ARG A 20 29.82 12.69 -17.36
CA ARG A 20 29.91 14.15 -17.32
C ARG A 20 28.58 14.77 -16.91
N SER A 21 28.48 15.22 -15.67
CA SER A 21 27.35 16.02 -15.18
C SER A 21 27.45 17.45 -15.71
N LYS A 22 26.44 17.90 -16.46
CA LYS A 22 26.11 19.32 -16.61
C LYS A 22 24.76 19.57 -15.93
N PRO A 23 24.58 20.69 -15.22
CA PRO A 23 23.35 20.97 -14.49
C PRO A 23 22.23 21.27 -15.49
N ALA A 24 21.19 20.44 -15.50
CA ALA A 24 19.99 20.68 -16.26
C ALA A 24 19.21 21.84 -15.62
N LYS A 25 18.94 22.87 -16.42
CA LYS A 25 18.08 24.00 -16.08
C LYS A 25 16.70 23.50 -15.64
N HIS A 26 16.29 23.84 -14.43
CA HIS A 26 14.89 23.76 -14.01
C HIS A 26 14.07 24.76 -14.84
N ARG A 27 13.27 24.24 -15.77
CA ARG A 27 12.09 24.95 -16.27
C ARG A 27 10.90 24.43 -15.47
N GLY A 28 10.30 25.32 -14.68
CA GLY A 28 8.98 25.11 -14.12
C GLY A 28 8.00 24.85 -15.26
N GLY A 29 7.30 23.72 -15.17
CA GLY A 29 6.22 23.34 -16.04
C GLY A 29 5.31 22.42 -15.25
N ALA A 30 4.05 22.82 -15.11
CA ALA A 30 2.98 21.97 -14.62
C ALA A 30 3.06 20.64 -15.39
N GLY A 31 3.42 19.58 -14.67
CA GLY A 31 3.66 18.27 -15.26
C GLY A 31 2.36 17.72 -15.81
N THR A 32 2.18 17.80 -17.13
CA THR A 32 1.34 16.86 -17.88
C THR A 32 2.05 15.50 -17.88
N GLY A 33 2.09 14.88 -16.69
CA GLY A 33 2.57 13.52 -16.52
C GLY A 33 1.66 12.59 -17.31
N HIS A 34 2.25 11.81 -18.20
CA HIS A 34 1.55 10.73 -18.90
C HIS A 34 1.21 9.65 -17.87
N TRP A 35 0.06 9.79 -17.20
CA TRP A 35 -0.44 8.89 -16.15
C TRP A 35 -0.82 7.53 -16.75
N ARG A 36 0.18 6.66 -16.87
CA ARG A 36 0.00 5.24 -17.14
C ARG A 36 -0.53 4.53 -15.90
N ASP A 37 -1.22 3.41 -16.09
CA ASP A 37 -1.64 2.51 -15.01
C ASP A 37 -0.46 2.30 -14.05
N GLY A 38 -0.67 2.58 -12.75
CA GLY A 38 0.44 2.62 -11.80
C GLY A 38 0.04 2.89 -10.36
N VAL A 39 0.94 2.53 -9.45
CA VAL A 39 0.84 2.82 -8.03
C VAL A 39 1.81 3.95 -7.72
N THR A 40 1.31 5.08 -7.23
CA THR A 40 2.14 6.24 -6.84
C THR A 40 1.97 6.52 -5.36
N PRO A 41 3.07 6.67 -4.59
CA PRO A 41 2.95 7.19 -3.24
C PRO A 41 2.46 8.64 -3.29
N TRP A 42 1.49 9.00 -2.46
CA TRP A 42 1.00 10.36 -2.30
C TRP A 42 1.95 11.17 -1.42
N ASP A 43 2.17 10.69 -0.19
CA ASP A 43 3.02 11.31 0.84
C ASP A 43 3.97 10.30 1.52
N GLY A 44 4.09 9.09 0.95
CA GLY A 44 4.87 8.00 1.54
C GLY A 44 4.12 7.18 2.60
N ALA A 45 2.99 7.68 3.12
CA ALA A 45 2.09 6.97 4.02
C ALA A 45 0.90 6.35 3.28
N THR A 46 0.41 7.04 2.23
CA THR A 46 -0.70 6.57 1.39
C THR A 46 -0.25 6.36 -0.05
N SER A 47 -0.65 5.24 -0.64
CA SER A 47 -0.48 4.90 -2.04
C SER A 47 -1.73 5.28 -2.82
N GLN A 48 -1.58 5.62 -4.08
CA GLN A 48 -2.70 5.81 -4.99
C GLN A 48 -2.55 4.86 -6.15
N ILE A 49 -3.63 4.16 -6.46
CA ILE A 49 -3.67 3.26 -7.61
C ILE A 49 -4.43 4.00 -8.70
N SER A 50 -3.82 4.14 -9.87
CA SER A 50 -4.40 4.85 -11.00
C SER A 50 -4.50 3.97 -12.23
N SER A 51 -5.47 4.27 -13.08
CA SER A 51 -5.75 3.59 -14.34
C SER A 51 -6.31 4.59 -15.33
N ARG A 52 -5.77 4.62 -16.55
CA ARG A 52 -6.22 5.52 -17.63
C ARG A 52 -6.29 7.01 -17.24
N GLY A 53 -5.40 7.47 -16.35
CA GLY A 53 -5.34 8.87 -15.89
C GLY A 53 -6.33 9.27 -14.80
N TYR A 54 -7.05 8.31 -14.20
CA TYR A 54 -7.94 8.51 -13.06
C TYR A 54 -7.54 7.57 -11.91
N PHE A 55 -7.89 7.88 -10.67
CA PHE A 55 -7.64 7.04 -9.50
C PHE A 55 -8.66 5.90 -9.41
N LEU A 56 -8.21 4.69 -9.15
CA LEU A 56 -9.10 3.57 -8.87
C LEU A 56 -9.70 3.73 -7.48
N GLU A 57 -10.99 3.46 -7.37
CA GLU A 57 -11.70 3.56 -6.09
C GLU A 57 -11.54 2.27 -5.30
N PRO A 58 -11.14 2.34 -4.00
CA PRO A 58 -10.99 1.16 -3.18
C PRO A 58 -12.35 0.56 -2.77
N SER A 59 -12.37 -0.76 -2.62
CA SER A 59 -13.43 -1.52 -1.97
C SER A 59 -12.81 -2.64 -1.13
N TYR A 60 -13.52 -3.08 -0.09
CA TYR A 60 -13.12 -4.23 0.73
C TYR A 60 -14.25 -5.26 0.69
N ASP A 61 -13.93 -6.48 0.26
CA ASP A 61 -14.91 -7.57 0.02
C ASP A 61 -16.15 -7.11 -0.79
N GLY A 62 -15.93 -6.25 -1.79
CA GLY A 62 -16.97 -5.72 -2.67
C GLY A 62 -17.77 -4.56 -2.06
N VAL A 63 -17.48 -4.14 -0.83
CA VAL A 63 -18.08 -2.96 -0.21
C VAL A 63 -17.25 -1.72 -0.59
N PRO A 64 -17.84 -0.72 -1.27
CA PRO A 64 -17.19 0.54 -1.55
C PRO A 64 -16.58 1.19 -0.31
N ALA A 65 -15.31 1.57 -0.36
CA ALA A 65 -14.68 2.34 0.70
C ALA A 65 -14.82 3.83 0.39
N PHE A 66 -15.48 4.59 1.26
CA PHE A 66 -15.66 6.03 1.15
C PHE A 66 -15.07 6.77 2.36
N GLY A 67 -14.70 8.04 2.17
CA GLY A 67 -14.23 8.92 3.26
C GLY A 67 -13.00 8.36 3.97
N GLY A 68 -12.99 8.40 5.31
CA GLY A 68 -11.88 7.91 6.13
C GLY A 68 -11.52 6.43 5.88
N TYR A 69 -12.51 5.61 5.49
CA TYR A 69 -12.30 4.21 5.16
C TYR A 69 -11.57 4.01 3.81
N ALA A 70 -11.65 5.00 2.91
CA ALA A 70 -10.90 5.02 1.66
C ALA A 70 -9.47 5.54 1.84
N THR A 71 -9.23 6.38 2.85
CA THR A 71 -7.91 6.94 3.15
C THR A 71 -7.05 5.99 3.97
N GLN A 72 -7.66 5.12 4.78
CA GLN A 72 -6.93 4.09 5.52
C GLN A 72 -6.52 2.94 4.59
N GLN A 73 -5.22 2.85 4.34
CA GLN A 73 -4.62 1.69 3.67
C GLN A 73 -4.13 0.70 4.71
N TYR A 74 -4.93 -0.32 4.93
CA TYR A 74 -4.55 -1.42 5.79
C TYR A 74 -3.36 -2.19 5.19
N ASP A 75 -2.56 -2.78 6.06
CA ASP A 75 -1.49 -3.68 5.65
C ASP A 75 -2.05 -4.83 4.79
N LEU A 76 -1.34 -5.16 3.71
CA LEU A 76 -1.70 -6.26 2.83
C LEU A 76 -1.57 -7.62 3.52
N ALA A 77 -0.99 -7.68 4.72
CA ALA A 77 -0.99 -8.83 5.61
C ALA A 77 -2.41 -9.42 5.82
N MET A 78 -3.48 -8.61 5.89
CA MET A 78 -4.85 -9.14 5.98
C MET A 78 -5.50 -9.51 4.64
N ILE A 79 -4.84 -9.22 3.51
CA ILE A 79 -5.41 -9.36 2.18
C ILE A 79 -5.00 -10.71 1.58
N ASP A 80 -5.99 -11.42 1.06
CA ASP A 80 -5.80 -12.69 0.34
C ASP A 80 -5.46 -12.42 -1.13
N ARG A 81 -6.20 -11.49 -1.74
CA ARG A 81 -5.98 -11.07 -3.13
C ARG A 81 -6.53 -9.66 -3.39
N VAL A 82 -6.03 -9.09 -4.48
CA VAL A 82 -6.46 -7.78 -4.98
C VAL A 82 -7.09 -7.99 -6.36
N GLU A 83 -8.34 -7.57 -6.51
CA GLU A 83 -9.11 -7.67 -7.75
C GLU A 83 -9.18 -6.28 -8.39
N VAL A 84 -8.79 -6.16 -9.66
CA VAL A 84 -8.73 -4.88 -10.36
C VAL A 84 -9.70 -4.89 -11.54
N LEU A 85 -10.71 -4.02 -11.48
CA LEU A 85 -11.61 -3.76 -12.60
C LEU A 85 -11.22 -2.42 -13.24
N ARG A 86 -10.80 -2.45 -14.50
CA ARG A 86 -10.42 -1.26 -15.26
C ARG A 86 -11.57 -0.76 -16.14
N GLY A 87 -11.84 0.54 -16.09
CA GLY A 87 -12.93 1.19 -16.81
C GLY A 87 -14.17 1.42 -15.92
N PRO A 88 -15.25 1.99 -16.46
CA PRO A 88 -16.42 2.39 -15.68
C PRO A 88 -17.00 1.23 -14.86
N ALA A 89 -16.99 1.36 -13.53
CA ALA A 89 -17.36 0.31 -12.57
C ALA A 89 -18.72 0.57 -11.89
N GLY A 90 -19.61 1.34 -12.52
CA GLY A 90 -20.83 1.85 -11.88
C GLY A 90 -21.82 0.77 -11.39
N LEU A 91 -21.72 -0.46 -11.90
CA LEU A 91 -22.51 -1.59 -11.38
C LEU A 91 -22.04 -2.04 -9.99
N PHE A 92 -20.74 -1.97 -9.71
CA PHE A 92 -20.14 -2.43 -8.46
C PHE A 92 -19.94 -1.31 -7.44
N GLN A 93 -19.66 -0.09 -7.93
CA GLN A 93 -19.35 1.07 -7.08
C GLN A 93 -20.45 2.14 -7.07
N GLY A 94 -21.48 2.00 -7.91
CA GLY A 94 -22.49 3.04 -8.09
C GLY A 94 -21.90 4.26 -8.81
N SER A 95 -21.63 5.33 -8.07
CA SER A 95 -21.00 6.54 -8.59
C SER A 95 -19.49 6.47 -8.40
N GLY A 96 -18.73 6.76 -9.46
CA GLY A 96 -17.28 6.63 -9.37
C GLY A 96 -16.48 7.20 -10.53
N GLN A 97 -15.15 7.15 -10.41
CA GLN A 97 -14.21 7.56 -11.44
C GLN A 97 -14.21 6.59 -12.65
N PRO A 98 -13.95 7.05 -13.89
CA PRO A 98 -13.95 6.20 -15.08
C PRO A 98 -12.72 5.27 -15.20
N SER A 99 -11.77 5.38 -14.27
CA SER A 99 -10.62 4.49 -14.06
C SER A 99 -11.04 3.06 -13.72
N GLY A 100 -12.10 2.91 -12.91
CA GLY A 100 -12.58 1.66 -12.35
C GLY A 100 -12.33 1.51 -10.85
N THR A 101 -12.21 0.26 -10.37
CA THR A 101 -12.10 -0.03 -8.94
C THR A 101 -11.04 -1.09 -8.63
N VAL A 102 -10.48 -1.00 -7.42
CA VAL A 102 -9.68 -2.04 -6.80
C VAL A 102 -10.45 -2.60 -5.60
N ASN A 103 -10.67 -3.91 -5.59
CA ASN A 103 -11.28 -4.63 -4.48
C ASN A 103 -10.22 -5.44 -3.72
N PHE A 104 -10.10 -5.15 -2.43
CA PHE A 104 -9.23 -5.85 -1.50
C PHE A 104 -10.03 -6.96 -0.84
N VAL A 105 -9.73 -8.21 -1.21
CA VAL A 105 -10.39 -9.38 -0.63
C VAL A 105 -9.59 -9.88 0.55
N ARG A 106 -10.24 -10.01 1.70
CA ARG A 106 -9.56 -10.31 2.95
C ARG A 106 -9.39 -11.81 3.16
N LYS A 107 -8.34 -12.15 3.91
CA LYS A 107 -8.05 -13.49 4.40
C LYS A 107 -9.20 -14.01 5.25
N ARG A 108 -9.76 -15.15 4.87
CA ARG A 108 -10.83 -15.85 5.60
C ARG A 108 -10.27 -16.85 6.60
N ALA A 109 -11.10 -17.25 7.57
CA ALA A 109 -10.73 -18.28 8.53
C ALA A 109 -10.68 -19.66 7.83
N PRO A 110 -9.54 -20.35 7.87
CA PRO A 110 -9.34 -21.58 7.10
C PRO A 110 -10.08 -22.76 7.71
N SER A 111 -10.42 -23.75 6.87
CA SER A 111 -11.00 -25.03 7.31
C SER A 111 -9.99 -25.99 7.92
N GLU A 112 -8.70 -25.77 7.67
CA GLU A 112 -7.59 -26.55 8.23
C GLU A 112 -6.63 -25.63 8.97
N ALA A 113 -5.95 -26.17 9.97
CA ALA A 113 -4.95 -25.40 10.71
C ALA A 113 -3.77 -25.06 9.81
N GLN A 114 -3.46 -23.77 9.71
CA GLN A 114 -2.32 -23.24 8.98
C GLN A 114 -1.66 -22.10 9.77
N ALA A 115 -0.35 -22.00 9.63
CA ALA A 115 0.44 -20.93 10.19
C ALA A 115 1.50 -20.51 9.18
N ASN A 116 1.64 -19.20 8.99
CA ASN A 116 2.66 -18.60 8.13
C ASN A 116 3.35 -17.50 8.93
N ALA A 117 4.66 -17.35 8.72
CA ALA A 117 5.43 -16.24 9.24
C ALA A 117 6.37 -15.75 8.16
N ALA A 118 6.56 -14.43 8.10
CA ALA A 118 7.44 -13.80 7.15
C ALA A 118 8.29 -12.74 7.85
N LEU A 119 9.55 -12.62 7.41
CA LEU A 119 10.47 -11.59 7.85
C LEU A 119 11.18 -11.04 6.62
N THR A 120 11.16 -9.72 6.48
CA THR A 120 11.83 -8.98 5.41
C THR A 120 12.80 -7.99 6.02
N TYR A 121 14.01 -7.98 5.47
CA TYR A 121 15.01 -6.94 5.73
C TYR A 121 15.51 -6.42 4.38
N SER A 122 15.40 -5.11 4.14
CA SER A 122 15.77 -4.50 2.86
C SER A 122 16.48 -3.15 3.04
N SER A 123 16.79 -2.47 1.93
CA SER A 123 17.37 -1.13 1.92
C SER A 123 16.60 -0.15 2.81
N TRP A 124 17.31 0.89 3.25
CA TRP A 124 16.80 1.94 4.16
C TRP A 124 16.29 1.37 5.49
N ALA A 125 17.03 0.39 6.02
CA ALA A 125 16.73 -0.27 7.28
C ALA A 125 15.28 -0.78 7.39
N ASN A 126 14.61 -1.06 6.26
CA ASN A 126 13.22 -1.53 6.27
C ASN A 126 13.18 -2.96 6.83
N GLN A 127 12.55 -3.09 7.98
CA GLN A 127 12.27 -4.33 8.68
C GLN A 127 10.75 -4.52 8.68
N TRP A 128 10.30 -5.65 8.16
CA TRP A 128 8.87 -6.00 8.19
C TRP A 128 8.71 -7.45 8.61
N ALA A 129 7.82 -7.71 9.54
CA ALA A 129 7.50 -9.04 10.02
C ALA A 129 5.99 -9.26 10.05
N GLU A 130 5.57 -10.48 9.73
CA GLU A 130 4.18 -10.93 9.80
C GLU A 130 4.10 -12.29 10.49
N LEU A 131 3.03 -12.48 11.27
CA LEU A 131 2.56 -13.77 11.74
C LEU A 131 1.08 -13.92 11.41
N ASP A 132 0.73 -15.02 10.76
CA ASP A 132 -0.61 -15.35 10.31
C ASP A 132 -0.95 -16.77 10.75
N VAL A 133 -1.94 -16.90 11.63
CA VAL A 133 -2.35 -18.19 12.18
C VAL A 133 -3.86 -18.30 12.04
N GLY A 134 -4.33 -19.41 11.46
CA GLY A 134 -5.75 -19.70 11.38
C GLY A 134 -6.03 -21.18 11.52
N ALA A 135 -7.16 -21.52 12.13
CA ALA A 135 -7.57 -22.90 12.36
C ALA A 135 -9.07 -22.99 12.69
N PRO A 136 -9.65 -24.19 12.55
CA PRO A 136 -10.84 -24.56 13.31
C PRO A 136 -10.62 -24.36 14.81
N LEU A 137 -11.61 -23.79 15.49
CA LEU A 137 -11.62 -23.57 16.94
C LEU A 137 -12.42 -24.63 17.69
N ASP A 138 -13.12 -25.52 16.95
CA ASP A 138 -13.87 -26.64 17.47
C ASP A 138 -13.60 -27.93 16.66
N VAL A 139 -13.94 -29.07 17.24
CA VAL A 139 -13.73 -30.39 16.61
C VAL A 139 -14.61 -30.58 15.37
N ALA A 140 -15.79 -29.96 15.34
CA ALA A 140 -16.71 -30.06 14.23
C ALA A 140 -16.34 -29.13 13.05
N GLY A 141 -15.41 -28.18 13.24
CA GLY A 141 -14.99 -27.22 12.22
C GLY A 141 -16.04 -26.15 11.88
N VAL A 142 -17.06 -26.02 12.72
CA VAL A 142 -18.18 -25.08 12.54
C VAL A 142 -17.77 -23.67 12.95
N LEU A 143 -16.80 -23.55 13.87
CA LEU A 143 -16.24 -22.29 14.31
C LEU A 143 -14.78 -22.22 13.86
N ARG A 144 -14.44 -21.23 13.05
CA ARG A 144 -13.09 -21.05 12.50
C ARG A 144 -12.58 -19.66 12.83
N GLY A 145 -11.29 -19.57 13.17
CA GLY A 145 -10.63 -18.30 13.50
C GLY A 145 -9.37 -18.08 12.69
N ARG A 146 -9.02 -16.81 12.48
CA ARG A 146 -7.70 -16.41 11.97
C ARG A 146 -7.27 -15.09 12.59
N ILE A 147 -5.99 -15.01 12.94
CA ILE A 147 -5.33 -13.82 13.45
C ILE A 147 -4.13 -13.55 12.56
N VAL A 148 -3.97 -12.30 12.16
CA VAL A 148 -2.79 -11.81 11.46
C VAL A 148 -2.28 -10.59 12.18
N ILE A 149 -0.98 -10.58 12.47
CA ILE A 149 -0.28 -9.41 13.01
C ILE A 149 0.91 -9.08 12.13
N SER A 150 1.15 -7.80 11.91
CA SER A 150 2.36 -7.35 11.24
C SER A 150 2.94 -6.10 11.87
N GLY A 151 4.25 -5.94 11.72
CA GLY A 151 5.01 -4.79 12.19
C GLY A 151 5.99 -4.35 11.12
N GLN A 152 6.09 -3.04 10.91
CA GLN A 152 7.06 -2.42 10.01
C GLN A 152 7.80 -1.30 10.71
N ASP A 153 9.10 -1.25 10.53
CA ASP A 153 9.93 -0.08 10.82
C ASP A 153 10.84 0.15 9.61
N ARG A 154 10.84 1.37 9.06
CA ARG A 154 11.67 1.71 7.92
C ARG A 154 12.11 3.17 7.94
N GLU A 155 13.28 3.40 7.35
CA GLU A 155 13.72 4.71 6.90
C GLU A 155 13.40 4.89 5.41
N PHE A 156 13.53 6.11 4.91
CA PHE A 156 13.41 6.42 3.48
C PHE A 156 14.77 6.77 2.86
N PHE A 157 14.79 6.92 1.53
CA PHE A 157 15.98 7.34 0.78
C PHE A 157 16.41 8.80 1.04
N TYR A 158 15.57 9.57 1.75
CA TYR A 158 15.79 10.95 2.15
C TYR A 158 15.88 11.03 3.68
N ASP A 159 16.76 11.90 4.18
CA ASP A 159 17.03 12.02 5.61
C ASP A 159 15.85 12.66 6.37
N GLY A 160 15.68 12.25 7.64
CA GLY A 160 14.65 12.79 8.54
C GLY A 160 13.25 12.22 8.34
N ALA A 161 13.12 11.17 7.52
CA ALA A 161 11.87 10.50 7.28
C ALA A 161 11.94 9.01 7.62
N ASP A 162 10.89 8.57 8.30
CA ASP A 162 10.71 7.25 8.84
C ASP A 162 9.22 6.89 8.81
N ALA A 163 8.95 5.60 8.86
CA ALA A 163 7.59 5.10 9.02
C ALA A 163 7.58 3.85 9.91
N GLN A 164 6.72 3.88 10.92
CA GLN A 164 6.42 2.77 11.79
C GLN A 164 4.95 2.38 11.65
N LYS A 165 4.69 1.09 11.53
CA LYS A 165 3.33 0.58 11.34
C LYS A 165 3.14 -0.70 12.13
N TYR A 166 2.10 -0.71 12.95
CA TYR A 166 1.65 -1.90 13.67
C TYR A 166 0.24 -2.23 13.24
N PHE A 167 0.02 -3.49 12.91
CA PHE A 167 -1.24 -3.94 12.36
C PHE A 167 -1.71 -5.22 13.02
N PHE A 168 -3.00 -5.25 13.34
CA PHE A 168 -3.70 -6.39 13.88
C PHE A 168 -4.97 -6.64 13.08
N TYR A 169 -5.17 -7.89 12.67
CA TYR A 169 -6.38 -8.37 12.03
C TYR A 169 -6.85 -9.66 12.69
N GLY A 170 -8.15 -9.73 12.97
CA GLY A 170 -8.80 -10.94 13.47
C GLY A 170 -10.08 -11.20 12.69
N THR A 171 -10.36 -12.47 12.39
CA THR A 171 -11.60 -12.90 11.77
C THR A 171 -12.10 -14.20 12.36
N LEU A 172 -13.42 -14.33 12.41
CA LEU A 172 -14.14 -15.48 12.94
C LEU A 172 -15.29 -15.81 12.00
N ASP A 173 -15.29 -17.03 11.48
CA ASP A 173 -16.35 -17.58 10.65
C ASP A 173 -17.11 -18.64 11.47
N TYR A 174 -18.43 -18.51 11.52
CA TYR A 174 -19.33 -19.42 12.23
C TYR A 174 -20.41 -19.95 11.29
N ASP A 175 -20.41 -21.26 11.07
CA ASP A 175 -21.36 -21.95 10.19
C ASP A 175 -22.66 -22.27 10.97
N ILE A 176 -23.59 -21.31 11.02
CA ILE A 176 -24.88 -21.44 11.73
C ILE A 176 -25.67 -22.66 11.21
N THR A 177 -25.65 -22.86 9.89
CA THR A 177 -26.23 -24.03 9.21
C THR A 177 -25.28 -24.48 8.09
N PRO A 178 -25.47 -25.68 7.50
CA PRO A 178 -24.66 -26.12 6.36
C PRO A 178 -24.68 -25.18 5.13
N SER A 179 -25.64 -24.25 5.07
CA SER A 179 -25.80 -23.26 3.99
C SER A 179 -25.70 -21.81 4.47
N THR A 180 -25.30 -21.56 5.72
CA THR A 180 -25.28 -20.21 6.29
C THR A 180 -24.06 -20.01 7.15
N THR A 181 -23.15 -19.15 6.70
CA THR A 181 -21.96 -18.72 7.43
C THR A 181 -22.11 -17.28 7.86
N LEU A 182 -21.87 -17.01 9.14
CA LEU A 182 -21.71 -15.66 9.68
C LEU A 182 -20.24 -15.36 9.87
N SER A 183 -19.83 -14.15 9.50
CA SER A 183 -18.44 -13.73 9.56
C SER A 183 -18.28 -12.41 10.29
N PHE A 184 -17.40 -12.42 11.27
CA PHE A 184 -17.00 -11.24 12.01
C PHE A 184 -15.52 -10.98 11.79
N TYR A 185 -15.14 -9.72 11.66
CA TYR A 185 -13.74 -9.32 11.58
C TYR A 185 -13.49 -8.01 12.32
N ALA A 186 -12.24 -7.81 12.72
CA ALA A 186 -11.73 -6.54 13.21
C ALA A 186 -10.35 -6.30 12.62
N ALA A 187 -10.09 -5.06 12.23
CA ALA A 187 -8.79 -4.60 11.75
C ALA A 187 -8.43 -3.33 12.51
N ILE A 188 -7.23 -3.30 13.10
CA ILE A 188 -6.70 -2.16 13.83
C ILE A 188 -5.32 -1.88 13.26
N GLN A 189 -5.10 -0.64 12.85
CA GLN A 189 -3.80 -0.21 12.37
C GLN A 189 -3.41 1.07 13.07
N ASP A 190 -2.19 1.07 13.59
CA ASP A 190 -1.50 2.28 14.02
C ASP A 190 -0.36 2.56 13.03
N SER A 191 -0.23 3.81 12.62
CA SER A 191 0.72 4.21 11.59
C SER A 191 1.28 5.58 11.93
N GLU A 192 2.54 5.60 12.30
CA GLU A 192 3.32 6.81 12.46
C GLU A 192 4.19 6.97 11.22
N THR A 193 4.13 8.12 10.59
CA THR A 193 4.98 8.41 9.43
C THR A 193 5.41 9.85 9.53
N SER A 194 6.71 10.06 9.35
CA SER A 194 7.34 11.37 9.23
C SER A 194 7.57 11.63 7.74
N PRO A 195 6.56 12.08 6.97
CA PRO A 195 6.72 12.29 5.55
C PRO A 195 7.59 13.53 5.32
N PHE A 196 8.41 13.48 4.26
CA PHE A 196 9.10 14.68 3.80
C PHE A 196 8.22 15.43 2.81
N SER A 197 7.59 16.52 3.28
CA SER A 197 6.70 17.36 2.48
C SER A 197 7.42 18.37 1.58
N GLY A 198 8.70 18.15 1.29
CA GLY A 198 9.54 19.07 0.53
C GLY A 198 10.17 20.18 1.38
N LEU A 199 11.13 20.89 0.80
CA LEU A 199 11.74 22.05 1.44
C LEU A 199 10.83 23.28 1.28
N PRO A 200 10.65 24.13 2.31
CA PRO A 200 9.91 25.37 2.18
C PRO A 200 10.49 26.23 1.05
N ALA A 201 9.63 26.89 0.28
CA ALA A 201 10.04 27.79 -0.80
C ALA A 201 9.34 29.15 -0.64
N TYR A 202 10.04 30.22 -1.03
CA TYR A 202 9.47 31.52 -1.28
C TYR A 202 8.47 31.45 -2.46
N ASN A 203 7.64 32.49 -2.61
CA ASN A 203 6.66 32.60 -3.69
C ASN A 203 7.28 32.65 -5.11
N ASP A 204 8.60 32.88 -5.20
CA ASP A 204 9.38 32.83 -6.45
C ASP A 204 9.97 31.43 -6.73
N CYS A 205 9.52 30.42 -5.98
CA CYS A 205 9.99 29.04 -6.00
C CYS A 205 11.47 28.87 -5.60
N ARG A 206 12.13 29.91 -5.06
CA ARG A 206 13.45 29.76 -4.43
C ARG A 206 13.26 29.08 -3.08
N LEU A 207 14.06 28.07 -2.77
CA LEU A 207 14.03 27.44 -1.45
C LEU A 207 14.30 28.49 -0.36
N LEU A 208 13.56 28.38 0.74
CA LEU A 208 13.71 29.24 1.89
C LEU A 208 15.11 29.00 2.46
N ASP A 209 15.86 30.08 2.69
CA ASP A 209 17.22 30.02 3.21
C ASP A 209 17.16 29.81 4.74
N LEU A 210 16.59 28.67 5.14
CA LEU A 210 16.54 28.27 6.54
C LEU A 210 17.87 27.61 6.91
N PRO A 211 18.35 27.83 8.14
CA PRO A 211 19.35 26.95 8.73
C PRO A 211 18.74 25.55 8.77
N ILE A 212 19.13 24.69 7.83
CA ILE A 212 18.74 23.29 7.83
C ILE A 212 19.30 22.73 9.14
N PRO A 213 18.50 22.13 10.04
CA PRO A 213 19.05 21.36 11.14
C PRO A 213 19.85 20.25 10.48
N HIS A 214 21.16 20.42 10.41
CA HIS A 214 22.07 19.36 9.99
C HIS A 214 21.96 18.29 11.07
N PRO A 215 21.46 17.06 10.80
CA PRO A 215 22.14 15.92 11.38
C PRO A 215 23.62 16.04 10.94
N PRO A 216 24.60 15.71 11.77
CA PRO A 216 26.01 15.98 11.48
C PRO A 216 26.44 15.23 10.20
N GLY A 217 26.35 15.89 9.05
CA GLY A 217 26.69 15.33 7.75
C GLY A 217 25.94 15.99 6.57
N PRO A 218 26.49 15.91 5.34
CA PRO A 218 25.78 16.26 4.11
C PRO A 218 24.54 15.37 3.95
N LEU A 219 23.46 15.89 3.35
CA LEU A 219 22.29 15.10 2.95
C LEU A 219 22.75 14.00 1.99
N THR A 220 22.96 12.82 2.54
CA THR A 220 23.41 11.65 1.80
C THR A 220 22.18 10.91 1.33
N ILE A 221 21.89 10.95 0.03
CA ILE A 221 20.98 9.99 -0.59
C ILE A 221 21.54 8.61 -0.25
N ARG A 222 20.87 7.90 0.66
CA ARG A 222 21.28 6.56 1.08
C ARG A 222 20.92 5.61 -0.06
N LYS A 223 21.93 4.95 -0.63
CA LYS A 223 21.75 3.90 -1.62
C LYS A 223 21.38 2.58 -0.96
#